data_AF-A0A7V5BG13-F1
#
_entry.id   AF-A0A7V5BG13-F1
#
_cell.length_a   1.000
_cell.length_b   1.000
_cell.length_c   1.000
_cell.angle_alpha   90.00
_cell.angle_beta   90.00
_cell.angle_gamma   90.00
#
_symmetry.space_group_name_H-M   'P 1'
#
loop_
_entity.id
_entity.type
_entity.pdbx_description
1 polymer ?
#
loop_
_entity_poly.entity_id
_entity_poly.type
_entity_poly.pdbx_seq_one_letter_code
_entity_poly.pdbx_strand_id
1 'polypeptide(L)' 'MSPLEEAKSRLMTGLVGSLTLGLAPFYPEPHIVGKLRWVLGGAVGMQPLDWFDFVLHGAPWVYFIYSLITYIKVKKSF' A
#
# COMPACT_ATOMS: atom_id res chain seq x y z
N MET A 1 -16.09 -4.67 -19.07
CA MET A 1 -16.54 -4.27 -17.71
C MET A 1 -16.96 -2.81 -17.77
N SER A 2 -17.94 -2.38 -16.96
CA SER A 2 -18.25 -0.95 -16.84
C SER A 2 -17.10 -0.21 -16.15
N PRO A 3 -16.97 1.12 -16.28
CA PRO A 3 -15.93 1.87 -15.58
C PRO A 3 -16.00 1.72 -14.05
N LEU A 4 -17.20 1.53 -13.50
CA LEU A 4 -17.39 1.22 -12.07
C LEU A 4 -16.82 -0.16 -11.70
N GLU A 5 -17.08 -1.19 -12.50
CA GLU A 5 -16.55 -2.53 -12.27
C GLU A 5 -15.02 -2.58 -12.40
N GLU A 6 -14.44 -1.81 -13.34
CA GLU A 6 -12.99 -1.69 -13.46
C GLU A 6 -12.36 -0.97 -12.25
N ALA A 7 -12.95 0.14 -11.80
CA ALA A 7 -12.47 0.86 -10.63
C ALA A 7 -12.57 0.01 -9.35
N LYS A 8 -13.64 -0.78 -9.22
CA LYS A 8 -13.81 -1.76 -8.14
C LYS A 8 -12.76 -2.86 -8.19
N SER A 9 -12.44 -3.40 -9.37
CA SER A 9 -11.39 -4.41 -9.54
C SER A 9 -10.02 -3.89 -9.08
N ARG A 10 -9.63 -2.67 -9.51
CA ARG A 10 -8.38 -2.03 -9.07
C ARG A 10 -8.34 -1.80 -7.55
N LEU A 11 -9.45 -1.36 -6.97
CA LEU A 11 -9.58 -1.20 -5.53
C LEU A 11 -9.34 -2.52 -4.78
N MET A 12 -9.93 -3.62 -5.28
CA MET A 12 -9.72 -4.94 -4.71
C MET A 12 -8.28 -5.42 -4.84
N THR A 13 -7.62 -5.19 -5.97
CA THR A 13 -6.19 -5.51 -6.14
C THR A 13 -5.34 -4.77 -5.11
N GLY A 14 -5.57 -3.48 -4.90
CA GLY A 14 -4.85 -2.70 -3.90
C GLY A 14 -5.11 -3.16 -2.48
N LEU A 15 -6.36 -3.49 -2.16
CA LEU A 15 -6.75 -4.00 -0.85
C LEU A 15 -6.04 -5.33 -0.55
N VAL A 16 -6.12 -6.29 -1.48
CA VAL A 16 -5.47 -7.60 -1.31
C VAL A 16 -3.97 -7.44 -1.21
N GLY A 17 -3.34 -6.64 -2.07
CA GLY A 17 -1.90 -6.38 -2.00
C GLY A 17 -1.47 -5.74 -0.66
N SER A 18 -2.26 -4.80 -0.13
CA SER A 18 -1.98 -4.14 1.15
C SER A 18 -2.09 -5.10 2.33
N LEU A 19 -3.16 -5.91 2.34
CA LEU A 19 -3.41 -6.87 3.42
C LEU A 19 -2.52 -8.12 3.34
N THR A 20 -1.84 -8.34 2.21
CA THR A 20 -0.88 -9.44 2.03
C THR A 20 0.55 -8.92 2.07
N LEU A 21 1.12 -8.55 0.92
CA LEU A 21 2.48 -8.06 0.81
C LEU A 21 2.73 -6.83 1.70
N GLY A 22 1.78 -5.89 1.75
CA GLY A 22 1.96 -4.65 2.49
C GLY A 22 2.04 -4.82 4.02
N LEU A 23 1.47 -5.91 4.56
CA LEU A 23 1.53 -6.26 5.98
C LEU A 23 2.52 -7.39 6.28
N ALA A 24 3.15 -8.00 5.27
CA ALA A 24 4.13 -9.04 5.49
C ALA A 24 5.42 -8.50 6.12
N PRO A 25 6.13 -9.30 6.93
CA PRO A 25 5.65 -10.50 7.60
C PRO A 25 4.63 -10.16 8.70
N PHE A 26 3.67 -11.03 8.97
CA PHE A 26 2.63 -10.76 9.98
C PHE A 26 3.11 -10.98 11.43
N TYR A 27 4.27 -11.61 11.61
CA TYR A 27 4.89 -11.88 12.91
C TYR A 27 6.41 -11.71 12.80
N PRO A 28 7.09 -11.15 13.82
CA PRO A 28 6.51 -10.55 15.03
C PRO A 28 5.80 -9.21 14.76
N GLU A 29 6.10 -8.57 13.64
CA GLU A 29 5.55 -7.26 13.25
C GLU A 29 5.68 -7.06 11.73
N PRO A 30 4.68 -6.45 11.06
CA PRO A 30 4.79 -6.01 9.68
C PRO A 30 5.99 -5.10 9.43
N HIS A 31 6.78 -5.41 8.39
CA HIS A 31 7.96 -4.62 8.04
C HIS A 31 7.61 -3.14 7.86
N ILE A 32 6.48 -2.82 7.24
CA ILE A 32 6.05 -1.44 7.01
C ILE A 32 5.95 -0.63 8.32
N VAL A 33 5.53 -1.24 9.44
CA VAL A 33 5.39 -0.54 10.73
C VAL A 33 6.76 -0.22 11.31
N GLY A 34 7.69 -1.18 11.26
CA GLY A 34 9.08 -0.99 11.69
C GLY A 34 9.78 0.08 10.86
N LYS A 35 9.65 0.01 9.52
CA LYS A 35 10.24 1.00 8.61
C LYS A 35 9.65 2.39 8.79
N LEU A 36 8.34 2.54 8.99
CA LEU A 36 7.72 3.83 9.29
C LEU A 36 8.30 4.44 10.57
N ARG A 37 8.43 3.66 11.66
CA ARG A 37 9.05 4.15 12.90
C ARG A 37 10.52 4.54 12.68
N TRP A 38 11.26 3.77 11.89
CA TRP A 38 12.66 4.07 11.57
C TRP A 38 12.79 5.38 10.78
N VAL A 39 11.94 5.59 9.76
CA VAL A 39 11.88 6.84 8.98
C VAL A 39 11.50 8.03 9.86
N LEU A 40 10.50 7.89 10.74
CA LEU A 40 10.11 8.92 11.70
C LEU A 40 11.23 9.25 12.70
N GLY A 41 12.11 8.28 12.98
CA GLY A 41 13.33 8.46 13.78
C GLY A 41 14.52 9.06 12.99
N GLY A 42 14.31 9.52 11.76
CA GLY A 42 15.34 10.16 10.93
C GLY A 42 16.10 9.21 9.99
N ALA A 43 15.65 7.96 9.84
CA ALA A 43 16.24 6.96 8.95
C ALA A 43 17.75 6.71 9.17
N VAL A 44 18.25 7.00 10.37
CA VAL A 44 19.67 6.87 10.71
C VAL A 44 20.11 5.42 10.51
N GLY A 45 21.10 5.22 9.64
CA GLY A 45 21.66 3.90 9.36
C GLY A 45 20.85 3.02 8.40
N MET A 46 19.76 3.52 7.79
CA MET A 46 19.02 2.73 6.78
C MET A 46 19.89 2.46 5.54
N GLN A 47 20.00 1.20 5.17
CA GLN A 47 20.72 0.76 3.98
C GLN A 47 19.79 0.76 2.76
N PRO A 48 20.32 0.69 1.52
CA PRO A 48 19.49 0.62 0.32
C PRO A 48 18.44 -0.51 0.34
N LEU A 49 18.76 -1.66 0.94
CA LEU A 49 17.83 -2.77 1.07
C LEU A 49 16.68 -2.45 2.06
N ASP A 50 16.93 -1.66 3.10
CA ASP A 50 15.88 -1.19 4.02
C ASP A 50 14.91 -0.24 3.32
N TRP A 51 15.42 0.61 2.42
CA TRP A 51 14.60 1.47 1.58
C TRP A 51 13.80 0.68 0.57
N PHE A 52 14.41 -0.32 -0.07
CA PHE A 52 13.69 -1.23 -0.94
C PHE A 52 12.56 -1.94 -0.21
N ASP A 53 12.83 -2.49 0.97
CA ASP A 53 11.84 -3.16 1.82
C ASP A 53 10.69 -2.20 2.22
N PHE A 54 11.03 -0.97 2.63
CA PHE A 54 10.02 0.06 2.93
C PHE A 54 9.12 0.36 1.72
N VAL A 55 9.71 0.52 0.53
CA VAL A 55 8.95 0.78 -0.71
C VAL A 55 8.13 -0.44 -1.11
N LEU A 56 8.69 -1.65 -1.02
CA LEU A 56 8.02 -2.90 -1.39
C LEU A 56 6.76 -3.12 -0.56
N HIS A 57 6.86 -2.95 0.76
CA HIS A 57 5.73 -3.10 1.67
C HIS A 57 4.81 -1.87 1.66
N GLY A 58 5.30 -0.68 1.30
CA GLY A 58 4.51 0.56 1.20
C GLY A 58 3.74 0.72 -0.12
N ALA A 59 4.26 0.21 -1.23
CA ALA A 59 3.70 0.40 -2.56
C ALA A 59 2.24 -0.09 -2.71
N PRO A 60 1.83 -1.26 -2.15
CA PRO A 60 0.44 -1.69 -2.20
C PRO A 60 -0.52 -0.71 -1.53
N TRP A 61 -0.10 -0.09 -0.42
CA TRP A 61 -0.91 0.91 0.30
C TRP A 61 -1.12 2.18 -0.52
N VAL A 62 -0.05 2.66 -1.17
CA VAL A 62 -0.14 3.82 -2.08
C VAL A 62 -1.09 3.52 -3.24
N TYR A 63 -0.96 2.34 -3.84
CA TYR A 63 -1.86 1.89 -4.92
C TYR A 63 -3.32 1.73 -4.44
N PHE A 64 -3.54 1.19 -3.23
CA PHE A 64 -4.87 1.08 -2.63
C PHE A 64 -5.53 2.44 -2.41
N ILE A 65 -4.79 3.41 -1.84
CA ILE A 65 -5.30 4.78 -1.63
C ILE A 65 -5.64 5.44 -2.97
N TYR A 66 -4.75 5.34 -3.96
CA TYR A 66 -4.98 5.87 -5.31
C TYR A 66 -6.23 5.27 -5.98
N SER A 67 -6.37 3.94 -5.91
CA SER A 67 -7.51 3.23 -6.48
C SER A 67 -8.82 3.52 -5.73
N LEU A 68 -8.78 3.73 -4.41
CA LEU A 68 -9.92 4.17 -3.60
C LEU A 68 -10.42 5.55 -4.01
N ILE A 69 -9.51 6.53 -4.16
CA ILE A 69 -9.86 7.88 -4.63
C ILE A 69 -10.48 7.80 -6.03
N THR A 70 -9.90 6.99 -6.91
CA THR A 70 -10.42 6.77 -8.27
C THR A 70 -11.81 6.16 -8.24
N TYR A 71 -12.02 5.11 -7.44
CA TYR A 71 -13.33 4.47 -7.27
C TYR A 71 -14.40 5.47 -6.79
N ILE A 72 -14.08 6.31 -5.80
CA ILE A 72 -15.01 7.33 -5.28
C ILE A 72 -15.36 8.35 -6.36
N LYS A 73 -14.38 8.81 -7.15
CA LYS A 73 -14.62 9.74 -8.26
C LYS A 73 -15.51 9.12 -9.33
N VAL A 74 -15.20 7.90 -9.76
CA VAL A 74 -15.96 7.16 -10.77
C VAL A 74 -17.39 6.93 -10.28
N LYS A 75 -17.58 6.41 -9.07
CA LYS A 75 -18.91 6.15 -8.48
C LYS A 75 -19.81 7.39 -8.43
N LYS A 76 -19.25 8.58 -8.24
CA LYS A 76 -20.01 9.85 -8.22
C LYS A 76 -20.48 10.30 -9.61
N SER A 77 -19.85 9.82 -10.67
CA SER A 77 -20.17 10.15 -12.06
C SER A 77 -21.18 9.19 -12.70
N PHE A 78 -21.66 8.20 -11.94
CA PHE A 78 -22.72 7.25 -12.29
C PHE A 78 -23.91 7.45 -11.36
#